data_AF-A0A3N9UCI3-F1
#
_entry.id   AF-A0A3N9UCI3-F1
#
_cell.length_a   1.000
_cell.length_b   1.000
_cell.length_c   1.000
_cell.angle_alpha   90.00
_cell.angle_beta   90.00
_cell.angle_gamma   90.00
#
_symmetry.space_group_name_H-M   'P 1'
#
loop_
_entity.id
_entity.type
_entity.pdbx_description
1 polymer ?
#
loop_
_entity_poly.entity_id
_entity_poly.type
_entity_poly.pdbx_seq_one_letter_code
_entity_poly.pdbx_strand_id
1 'polypeptide(L)'
;MKKNRLGRLVTSLMAGALIISIPLATVQATVSQNVNFTFSYNVVSGAKNNKYHKLSKGYVNLKLAVSGQGKSTEKIDVSLFKERWGPDDYYGVRPCIQGKGGASVTTTHEYYVGSASSDFYIKAEKVSNNYTTKGVGTIKNK
;
A
#
# COMPACT_ATOMS: atom_id res chain seq x y z
N MET A 1 -50.56 -29.37 2.11
CA MET A 1 -49.14 -29.80 2.19
C MET A 1 -48.28 -28.70 1.55
N LYS A 2 -47.56 -27.90 2.34
CA LYS A 2 -46.07 -27.93 2.50
C LYS A 2 -45.36 -27.74 1.14
N LYS A 3 -44.59 -26.68 0.85
CA LYS A 3 -43.64 -25.92 1.68
C LYS A 3 -43.26 -24.59 1.00
N ASN A 4 -43.09 -23.57 1.84
CA ASN A 4 -42.32 -22.35 1.60
C ASN A 4 -40.96 -22.64 0.95
N ARG A 5 -40.58 -21.87 -0.06
CA ARG A 5 -39.18 -21.53 -0.34
C ARG A 5 -39.05 -20.04 -0.67
N LEU A 6 -39.28 -19.23 0.38
CA LEU A 6 -38.43 -18.08 0.64
C LEU A 6 -36.98 -18.58 0.60
N GLY A 7 -36.19 -18.06 -0.34
CA GLY A 7 -34.78 -18.44 -0.41
C GLY A 7 -34.12 -18.05 -1.71
N ARG A 8 -33.87 -16.75 -1.88
CA ARG A 8 -32.60 -16.17 -2.40
C ARG A 8 -32.73 -14.65 -2.47
N LEU A 9 -32.98 -14.08 -1.29
CA LEU A 9 -32.56 -12.74 -0.95
C LEU A 9 -31.03 -12.77 -0.79
N VAL A 10 -30.37 -11.70 -1.23
CA VAL A 10 -29.04 -11.24 -0.81
C VAL A 10 -27.82 -11.90 -1.48
N THR A 11 -27.27 -11.15 -2.44
CA THR A 11 -25.89 -10.66 -2.43
C THR A 11 -24.81 -11.66 -1.96
N SER A 12 -24.24 -12.42 -2.89
CA SER A 12 -22.87 -12.89 -2.73
C SER A 12 -21.97 -12.06 -3.63
N LEU A 13 -21.71 -10.84 -3.15
CA LEU A 13 -20.48 -10.12 -3.41
C LEU A 13 -19.37 -11.17 -3.24
N MET A 14 -18.73 -11.62 -4.32
CA MET A 14 -17.52 -12.42 -4.20
C MET A 14 -16.43 -11.47 -3.68
N ALA A 15 -16.51 -11.22 -2.38
CA ALA A 15 -15.47 -10.69 -1.56
C ALA A 15 -14.32 -11.69 -1.64
N GLY A 16 -13.40 -11.46 -2.59
CA GLY A 16 -12.05 -11.98 -2.48
C GLY A 16 -11.52 -11.50 -1.14
N ALA A 17 -11.45 -12.41 -0.18
CA ALA A 17 -11.08 -12.14 1.20
C ALA A 17 -9.64 -11.62 1.26
N LEU A 18 -9.48 -10.30 1.23
CA LEU A 18 -8.23 -9.63 1.57
C LEU A 18 -8.14 -9.52 3.09
N ILE A 19 -7.82 -10.64 3.75
CA ILE A 19 -7.52 -10.64 5.18
C ILE A 19 -6.13 -10.05 5.36
N ILE A 20 -6.06 -8.78 5.76
CA ILE A 20 -4.84 -8.22 6.38
C ILE A 20 -5.21 -7.96 7.84
N SER A 21 -4.74 -8.82 8.73
CA SER A 21 -4.83 -8.62 10.17
C SER A 21 -3.87 -7.51 10.58
N ILE A 22 -4.36 -6.56 11.37
CA ILE A 22 -3.50 -5.59 12.09
C ILE A 22 -3.90 -5.70 13.57
N PRO A 23 -2.97 -6.02 14.49
CA PRO A 23 -3.25 -5.95 15.92
C PRO A 23 -3.42 -4.49 16.35
N LEU A 24 -4.59 -4.19 16.92
CA LEU A 24 -4.86 -2.96 17.65
C LEU A 24 -4.10 -3.02 18.98
N ALA A 25 -2.85 -2.57 19.00
CA ALA A 25 -2.10 -2.38 20.23
C ALA A 25 -1.80 -0.88 20.44
N THR A 26 -2.49 -0.32 21.41
CA THR A 26 -2.35 1.03 21.95
C THR A 26 -1.04 1.17 22.74
N VAL A 27 0.10 1.41 22.08
CA VAL A 27 1.30 1.96 22.73
C VAL A 27 2.08 2.78 21.69
N GLN A 28 2.50 4.00 22.05
CA GLN A 28 3.40 4.85 21.27
C GLN A 28 4.82 4.24 21.21
N ALA A 29 4.96 3.14 20.50
CA ALA A 29 6.24 2.58 20.10
C ALA A 29 6.14 2.33 18.61
N THR A 30 6.51 3.33 17.80
CA THR A 30 6.96 3.22 16.40
C THR A 30 6.61 1.89 15.73
N VAL A 31 5.32 1.60 15.59
CA VAL A 31 4.89 0.27 15.15
C VAL A 31 5.24 0.18 13.67
N SER A 32 6.05 -0.82 13.33
CA SER A 32 6.33 -1.15 11.95
C SER A 32 5.04 -1.59 11.27
N GLN A 33 4.55 -0.77 10.35
CA GLN A 33 3.30 -1.00 9.63
C GLN A 33 3.60 -1.61 8.27
N ASN A 34 2.89 -2.68 7.92
CA ASN A 34 3.13 -3.39 6.66
C ASN A 34 2.65 -2.56 5.46
N VAL A 35 3.47 -2.53 4.40
CA VAL A 35 3.15 -1.93 3.11
C VAL A 35 3.25 -3.02 2.06
N ASN A 36 2.12 -3.36 1.45
CA ASN A 36 2.04 -4.39 0.42
C ASN A 36 1.24 -3.85 -0.76
N PHE A 37 1.76 -3.98 -1.96
CA PHE A 37 1.05 -3.67 -3.18
C PHE A 37 1.39 -4.67 -4.28
N THR A 38 0.42 -4.92 -5.14
CA THR A 38 0.61 -5.65 -6.39
C THR A 38 -0.17 -4.91 -7.45
N PHE A 39 0.45 -4.61 -8.59
CA PHE A 39 -0.24 -4.00 -9.71
C PHE A 39 0.22 -4.54 -11.05
N SER A 40 -0.76 -4.86 -11.88
CA SER A 40 -0.58 -5.14 -13.30
C SER A 40 -0.70 -3.86 -14.14
N TYR A 41 -1.44 -2.86 -13.64
CA TYR A 41 -1.64 -1.55 -14.27
C TYR A 41 -0.79 -0.44 -13.64
N ASN A 42 -0.75 0.74 -14.26
CA ASN A 42 0.19 1.82 -13.94
C ASN A 42 0.17 2.36 -12.50
N VAL A 43 -0.92 2.24 -11.73
CA VAL A 43 -1.05 2.91 -10.42
C VAL A 43 -1.78 2.06 -9.38
N VAL A 44 -1.26 2.02 -8.15
CA VAL A 44 -1.98 1.58 -6.94
C VAL A 44 -1.91 2.65 -5.87
N SER A 45 -3.04 2.91 -5.23
CA SER A 45 -3.17 3.86 -4.12
C SER A 45 -3.70 3.15 -2.88
N GLY A 46 -3.08 3.39 -1.73
CA GLY A 46 -3.56 2.92 -0.44
C GLY A 46 -4.93 3.48 -0.10
N ALA A 47 -5.18 4.78 -0.32
CA ALA A 47 -6.48 5.42 -0.05
C ALA A 47 -7.64 4.74 -0.81
N LYS A 48 -7.46 4.48 -2.11
CA LYS A 48 -8.47 3.76 -2.92
C LYS A 48 -8.78 2.34 -2.41
N ASN A 49 -7.88 1.77 -1.63
CA ASN A 49 -7.98 0.43 -1.05
C ASN A 49 -8.21 0.45 0.48
N ASN A 50 -8.53 1.61 1.05
CA ASN A 50 -8.69 1.82 2.49
C ASN A 50 -7.49 1.31 3.31
N LYS A 51 -6.26 1.57 2.82
CA LYS A 51 -4.99 1.22 3.45
C LYS A 51 -4.25 2.48 3.88
N TYR A 52 -4.32 2.75 5.17
CA TYR A 52 -3.69 3.91 5.80
C TYR A 52 -2.69 3.51 6.88
N HIS A 53 -1.84 4.45 7.24
CA HIS A 53 -0.74 4.32 8.17
C HIS A 53 -0.79 5.43 9.21
N LYS A 54 -0.70 5.03 10.47
CA LYS A 54 -0.57 5.97 11.59
C LYS A 54 0.87 6.39 11.75
N LEU A 55 1.17 7.64 11.42
CA LEU A 55 2.52 8.21 11.52
C LEU A 55 2.55 9.36 12.52
N SER A 56 3.63 9.46 13.28
CA SER A 56 3.94 10.61 14.14
C SER A 56 4.71 11.69 13.38
N LYS A 57 4.68 12.94 13.86
CA LYS A 57 5.53 14.04 13.34
C LYS A 57 7.01 13.64 13.38
N GLY A 58 7.75 13.94 12.30
CA GLY A 58 9.19 13.69 12.19
C GLY A 58 9.55 12.85 10.97
N TYR A 59 10.72 12.20 11.01
CA TYR A 59 11.16 11.33 9.92
C TYR A 59 10.48 9.95 9.99
N VAL A 60 10.13 9.43 8.82
CA VAL A 60 9.50 8.14 8.61
C VAL A 60 10.33 7.36 7.60
N ASN A 61 10.65 6.12 7.93
CA ASN A 61 11.38 5.20 7.08
C ASN A 61 10.43 4.18 6.45
N LEU A 62 10.45 4.10 5.12
CA LEU A 62 9.79 3.10 4.30
C LEU A 62 10.85 2.18 3.71
N LYS A 63 10.85 0.91 4.13
CA LYS A 63 11.68 -0.15 3.54
C LYS A 63 10.82 -0.98 2.62
N LEU A 64 11.17 -1.10 1.34
CA LEU A 64 10.41 -1.82 0.32
C LEU A 64 11.29 -2.79 -0.45
N ALA A 65 10.87 -4.05 -0.53
CA ALA A 65 11.37 -5.04 -1.47
C ALA A 65 10.43 -5.10 -2.68
N VAL A 66 10.94 -4.80 -3.87
CA VAL A 66 10.14 -4.66 -5.09
C VAL A 66 10.61 -5.64 -6.15
N SER A 67 9.67 -6.41 -6.70
CA SER A 67 9.91 -7.43 -7.73
C SER A 67 8.95 -7.30 -8.91
N GLY A 68 9.44 -7.64 -10.10
CA GLY A 68 8.64 -7.74 -11.32
C GLY A 68 8.70 -9.14 -11.90
N GLN A 69 7.59 -9.64 -12.45
CA GLN A 69 7.53 -10.95 -13.12
C GLN A 69 8.20 -10.94 -14.52
N GLY A 70 8.46 -9.75 -15.08
CA GLY A 70 9.08 -9.57 -16.39
C GLY A 70 10.59 -9.75 -16.40
N LYS A 71 11.15 -9.87 -17.60
CA LYS A 71 12.62 -9.88 -17.82
C LYS A 71 13.23 -8.48 -17.77
N SER A 72 12.42 -7.42 -17.81
CA SER A 72 12.86 -6.02 -17.78
C SER A 72 12.78 -5.41 -16.39
N THR A 73 13.74 -4.56 -16.07
CA THR A 73 13.68 -3.67 -14.91
C THR A 73 12.83 -2.45 -15.25
N GLU A 74 12.07 -1.98 -14.27
CA GLU A 74 11.20 -0.83 -14.42
C GLU A 74 11.33 0.07 -13.20
N LYS A 75 11.24 1.38 -13.45
CA LYS A 75 11.18 2.41 -12.42
C LYS A 75 9.76 2.49 -11.87
N ILE A 76 9.64 2.44 -10.55
CA ILE A 76 8.41 2.60 -9.81
C ILE A 76 8.57 3.79 -8.88
N ASP A 77 7.69 4.76 -9.01
CA ASP A 77 7.64 5.94 -8.19
C ASP A 77 6.70 5.68 -7.00
N VAL A 78 7.27 5.72 -5.80
CA VAL A 78 6.53 5.51 -4.55
C VAL A 78 6.41 6.83 -3.85
N SER A 79 5.18 7.28 -3.61
CA SER A 79 4.88 8.56 -2.99
C SER A 79 4.14 8.37 -1.67
N LEU A 80 4.40 9.26 -0.71
CA LEU A 80 3.66 9.34 0.54
C LEU A 80 2.68 10.51 0.48
N PHE A 81 1.43 10.23 0.82
CA PHE A 81 0.36 11.21 0.91
C PHE A 81 -0.32 11.15 2.28
N LYS A 82 -0.99 12.22 2.67
CA LYS A 82 -1.96 12.25 3.77
C LYS A 82 -3.30 12.69 3.23
N GLU A 83 -4.32 11.87 3.47
CA GLU A 83 -5.68 12.19 3.08
C GLU A 83 -6.22 13.38 3.88
N ARG A 84 -6.97 14.25 3.20
CA ARG A 84 -7.73 15.32 3.85
C ARG A 84 -8.97 15.65 3.03
N TRP A 85 -9.83 16.48 3.61
CA TRP A 85 -10.94 17.05 2.85
C TRP A 85 -10.38 18.03 1.80
N GLY A 86 -10.45 17.63 0.53
CA GLY A 86 -9.86 18.37 -0.60
C GLY A 86 -8.63 17.66 -1.20
N PRO A 87 -7.68 18.39 -1.81
CA PRO A 87 -6.50 17.78 -2.42
C PRO A 87 -5.56 17.22 -1.34
N ASP A 88 -5.14 15.96 -1.47
CA ASP A 88 -4.27 15.31 -0.48
C ASP A 88 -2.92 16.03 -0.28
N ASP A 89 -2.38 15.98 0.94
CA ASP A 89 -1.05 16.52 1.23
C ASP A 89 0.02 15.55 0.72
N TYR A 90 0.99 16.07 -0.04
CA TYR A 90 2.07 15.29 -0.63
C TYR A 90 3.38 15.45 0.14
N TYR A 91 4.02 14.33 0.48
CA TYR A 91 5.24 14.29 1.31
C TYR A 91 6.49 13.85 0.55
N GLY A 92 6.41 13.72 -0.77
CA GLY A 92 7.53 13.38 -1.65
C GLY A 92 7.35 12.06 -2.39
N VAL A 93 8.19 11.87 -3.40
CA VAL A 93 8.28 10.67 -4.25
C VAL A 93 9.68 10.10 -4.14
N ARG A 94 9.75 8.77 -4.14
CA ARG A 94 10.99 8.03 -4.14
C ARG A 94 10.96 6.99 -5.25
N PRO A 95 11.90 7.09 -6.22
CA PRO A 95 12.00 6.10 -7.27
C PRO A 95 12.65 4.83 -6.72
N CYS A 96 12.07 3.68 -7.05
CA CYS A 96 12.67 2.37 -6.85
C CYS A 96 12.75 1.63 -8.18
N ILE A 97 13.75 0.78 -8.33
CA ILE A 97 13.88 -0.08 -9.50
C ILE A 97 13.47 -1.48 -9.08
N GLN A 98 12.48 -2.07 -9.76
CA GLN A 98 12.09 -3.46 -9.49
C GLN A 98 13.20 -4.44 -9.90
N GLY A 99 13.30 -5.55 -9.19
CA GLY A 99 14.08 -6.69 -9.67
C GLY A 99 13.43 -7.40 -10.86
N LYS A 100 14.26 -8.09 -11.65
CA LYS A 100 13.86 -8.87 -12.84
C LYS A 100 13.58 -10.33 -12.50
N GLY A 101 12.67 -10.97 -13.24
CA GLY A 101 12.42 -12.42 -13.16
C GLY A 101 11.99 -12.91 -11.78
N GLY A 102 11.23 -12.09 -11.03
CA GLY A 102 10.78 -12.40 -9.67
C GLY A 102 11.80 -12.09 -8.57
N ALA A 103 13.03 -11.71 -8.91
CA ALA A 103 13.99 -11.21 -7.93
C ALA A 103 13.47 -9.90 -7.30
N SER A 104 13.75 -9.69 -6.02
CA SER A 104 13.37 -8.47 -5.31
C SER A 104 14.58 -7.57 -5.09
N VAL A 105 14.42 -6.27 -5.33
CA VAL A 105 15.40 -5.25 -4.95
C VAL A 105 14.86 -4.50 -3.74
N THR A 106 15.65 -4.44 -2.67
CA THR A 106 15.27 -3.72 -1.45
C THR A 106 15.77 -2.28 -1.51
N THR A 107 14.88 -1.35 -1.17
CA THR A 107 15.15 0.08 -1.09
C THR A 107 14.64 0.62 0.24
N THR A 108 15.27 1.67 0.74
CA THR A 108 14.83 2.40 1.94
C THR A 108 14.64 3.86 1.57
N HIS A 109 13.56 4.43 2.07
CA HIS A 109 13.05 5.73 1.69
C HIS A 109 12.66 6.51 2.93
N GLU A 110 13.22 7.72 3.08
CA GLU A 110 12.86 8.62 4.18
C GLU A 110 11.91 9.72 3.70
N TYR A 111 10.87 9.96 4.49
CA TYR A 111 9.90 11.05 4.35
C TYR A 111 9.87 11.87 5.65
N TYR A 112 9.74 13.18 5.55
CA TYR A 112 9.52 14.04 6.72
C TYR A 112 8.04 14.39 6.79
N VAL A 113 7.35 14.00 7.86
CA VAL A 113 5.92 14.31 8.06
C VAL A 113 5.75 15.41 9.10
N GLY A 114 4.99 16.45 8.75
CA GLY A 114 4.82 17.65 9.57
C GLY A 114 3.80 17.50 10.70
N SER A 115 2.96 16.47 10.67
CA SER A 115 1.87 16.25 11.63
C SER A 115 1.68 14.77 11.93
N ALA A 116 1.23 14.44 13.14
CA ALA A 116 0.76 13.10 13.45
C ALA A 116 -0.67 12.89 12.93
N SER A 117 -0.96 11.75 12.30
CA SER A 117 -2.29 11.38 11.79
C SER A 117 -2.34 9.89 11.45
N SER A 118 -3.54 9.33 11.37
CA SER A 118 -3.84 7.97 10.91
C SER A 118 -4.02 7.84 9.40
N ASP A 119 -4.00 8.95 8.67
CA ASP A 119 -4.60 9.07 7.34
C ASP A 119 -3.53 9.12 6.25
N PHE A 120 -2.32 8.67 6.56
CA PHE A 120 -1.24 8.58 5.57
C PHE A 120 -1.40 7.33 4.71
N TYR A 121 -1.17 7.44 3.41
CA TYR A 121 -1.19 6.29 2.51
C TYR A 121 -0.06 6.36 1.49
N ILE A 122 0.32 5.19 0.98
CA ILE A 122 1.31 5.08 -0.09
C ILE A 122 0.62 5.00 -1.44
N LYS A 123 1.13 5.73 -2.41
CA LYS A 123 0.78 5.61 -3.83
C LYS A 123 2.01 5.10 -4.59
N ALA A 124 1.86 4.01 -5.33
CA ALA A 124 2.91 3.45 -6.16
C ALA A 124 2.49 3.52 -7.63
N GLU A 125 3.41 4.00 -8.48
CA GLU A 125 3.16 4.25 -9.89
C GLU A 125 4.30 3.68 -10.74
N LYS A 126 3.97 3.06 -11.87
CA LYS A 126 4.94 2.59 -12.87
C LYS A 126 4.63 3.20 -14.23
N VAL A 127 5.64 3.25 -15.08
CA VAL A 127 5.58 3.95 -16.38
C VAL A 127 4.93 3.08 -17.46
N SER A 128 4.98 1.75 -17.31
CA SER A 128 4.60 0.77 -18.32
C SER A 128 3.69 -0.34 -17.78
N ASN A 129 2.72 -0.77 -18.59
CA ASN A 129 1.80 -1.85 -18.22
C ASN A 129 2.33 -3.26 -18.53
N ASN A 130 3.60 -3.40 -18.94
CA ASN A 130 4.09 -4.65 -19.54
C ASN A 130 4.18 -5.84 -18.57
N TYR A 131 4.38 -5.60 -17.27
CA TYR A 131 4.58 -6.68 -16.28
C TYR A 131 3.89 -6.40 -14.95
N THR A 132 3.49 -7.46 -14.25
CA THR A 132 3.02 -7.34 -12.87
C THR A 132 4.20 -7.06 -11.93
N THR A 133 4.03 -6.01 -11.14
CA THR A 133 4.98 -5.56 -10.12
C THR A 133 4.38 -5.82 -8.75
N LYS A 134 5.23 -6.26 -7.81
CA LYS A 134 4.88 -6.45 -6.41
C LYS A 134 5.86 -5.69 -5.52
N GLY A 135 5.36 -5.00 -4.51
CA GLY A 135 6.15 -4.40 -3.44
C GLY A 135 5.68 -4.90 -2.09
N VAL A 136 6.63 -5.28 -1.25
CA VAL A 136 6.41 -5.75 0.13
C VAL A 136 7.40 -5.07 1.05
N GLY A 137 6.94 -4.53 2.15
CA GLY A 137 7.80 -3.75 3.01
C GLY A 137 7.12 -3.26 4.26
N THR A 138 7.76 -2.29 4.91
CA THR A 138 7.25 -1.67 6.13
C THR A 138 7.51 -0.18 6.15
N ILE A 139 6.58 0.56 6.76
CA ILE A 139 6.72 1.97 7.08
C ILE A 139 6.67 2.16 8.59
N LYS A 140 7.59 2.95 9.13
CA LYS A 140 7.63 3.29 10.56
C LYS A 140 8.24 4.66 10.78
N ASN A 141 7.86 5.32 11.86
CA ASN A 141 8.60 6.46 12.37
C ASN A 141 10.07 6.06 12.63
N LYS A 142 11.01 7.00 12.49
CA LYS A 142 12.41 6.78 12.82
C LYS A 142 12.63 6.95 14.32
#